data_AF-A0A0H5RHK3-F1
#
_entry.id   AF-A0A0H5RHK3-F1
#
_cell.length_a   1.000
_cell.length_b   1.000
_cell.length_c   1.000
_cell.angle_alpha   90.00
_cell.angle_beta   90.00
_cell.angle_gamma   90.00
#
_symmetry.space_group_name_H-M   'P 1'
#
loop_
_entity.id
_entity.type
_entity.pdbx_description
1 polymer ?
#
loop_
_entity_poly.entity_id
_entity_poly.type
_entity_poly.pdbx_seq_one_letter_code
_entity_poly.pdbx_strand_id
1 'polypeptide(L)' 'MSARPDVIDCPNCLGPARRTIAAPNLGRGGSTAMALQDATRASADHPAVTTGPLPAGRRQKVTTNPLHQKLPRP' A
#
# COMPACT_ATOMS: atom_id res chain seq x y z
N MET A 1 3.64 -4.18 27.15
CA MET A 1 3.38 -2.78 26.73
C MET A 1 3.55 -1.93 27.97
N SER A 2 4.62 -1.14 28.08
CA SER A 2 4.88 -0.36 29.29
C SER A 2 3.88 0.79 29.39
N ALA A 3 3.28 0.97 30.56
CA ALA A 3 2.41 2.11 30.83
C ALA A 3 3.25 3.40 30.76
N ARG A 4 2.79 4.38 29.97
CA ARG A 4 3.48 5.67 29.80
C ARG A 4 2.46 6.80 29.99
N PRO A 5 2.75 7.82 30.82
CA PRO A 5 1.79 8.86 31.17
C PRO A 5 1.53 9.85 30.02
N ASP A 6 0.32 10.42 29.99
CA ASP A 6 -0.11 11.43 29.01
C ASP A 6 0.31 12.86 29.39
N VAL A 7 0.68 13.07 30.66
CA VAL A 7 1.15 14.35 31.20
C VAL A 7 2.40 14.11 32.05
N ILE A 8 3.40 14.96 31.87
CA ILE A 8 4.61 15.02 32.70
C ILE A 8 4.88 16.47 33.12
N ASP A 9 5.70 16.67 34.13
CA ASP A 9 6.22 18.00 34.45
C ASP A 9 7.38 18.36 33.51
N CYS A 10 7.35 19.58 32.97
CA CYS A 10 8.41 20.07 32.09
C CYS A 10 9.70 20.24 32.91
N PRO A 11 10.83 19.61 32.52
CA PRO A 11 12.08 19.73 33.27
C PRO A 11 12.68 21.15 33.24
N ASN A 12 12.20 22.03 32.36
CA ASN A 12 12.72 23.38 32.21
C ASN A 12 11.89 24.44 32.96
N CYS A 13 10.56 24.36 32.90
CA CYS A 13 9.67 25.37 33.49
C CYS A 13 8.72 24.82 34.56
N LEU A 14 8.77 23.52 34.86
CA LEU A 14 7.91 22.81 35.83
C LEU A 14 6.40 22.90 35.55
N GLY A 15 6.01 23.43 34.40
CA GLY A 15 4.61 23.44 33.96
C GLY A 15 4.16 22.08 33.40
N PRO A 16 2.83 21.85 33.31
CA PRO A 16 2.29 20.60 32.79
C PRO A 16 2.55 20.46 31.28
N ALA A 17 3.31 19.45 30.88
CA ALA A 17 3.59 19.11 29.49
C ALA A 17 2.70 17.92 29.05
N ARG A 18 1.78 18.19 28.13
CA ARG A 18 0.85 17.18 27.59
C ARG A 18 1.46 16.46 26.38
N ARG A 19 1.11 15.18 26.23
CA ARG A 19 1.50 14.40 25.06
C ARG A 19 0.83 14.95 23.81
N THR A 20 1.63 15.23 22.79
CA THR A 20 1.16 15.55 21.44
C THR A 20 1.20 14.29 20.57
N ILE A 21 0.74 14.41 19.32
CA ILE A 21 0.77 13.32 18.34
C ILE A 21 2.22 12.86 18.20
N ALA A 22 2.54 11.69 18.76
CA ALA A 22 3.82 11.03 18.57
C ALA A 22 3.88 10.46 17.15
N ALA A 23 5.09 10.30 16.60
CA ALA A 23 5.27 9.63 15.33
C ALA A 23 4.52 8.28 15.35
N PRO A 24 3.75 7.95 14.30
CA PRO A 24 3.18 6.61 14.19
C PRO A 24 4.32 5.60 14.31
N ASN A 25 4.04 4.41 14.86
CA ASN A 25 5.03 3.33 14.93
C ASN A 25 5.29 2.76 13.52
N LEU A 26 5.89 3.58 12.66
CA LEU A 26 6.38 3.22 11.34
C LEU A 26 7.51 2.20 11.58
N GLY A 27 7.23 0.93 11.31
CA GLY A 27 8.22 -0.14 11.53
C GLY A 27 7.80 -1.25 12.49
N ARG A 28 6.54 -1.32 12.98
CA ARG A 28 6.01 -2.61 13.48
C ARG A 28 5.80 -3.57 12.31
N GLY A 29 6.90 -4.21 11.93
CA GLY A 29 7.01 -5.32 10.98
C GLY A 29 6.90 -4.89 9.52
N GLY A 30 7.73 -5.48 8.65
CA GLY A 30 7.65 -5.37 7.19
C GLY A 30 6.30 -5.83 6.66
N SER A 31 5.29 -4.99 6.84
CA SER A 31 3.95 -5.22 6.34
C SER A 31 4.01 -5.32 4.83
N THR A 32 3.09 -6.10 4.26
CA THR A 32 2.97 -6.24 2.81
C THR A 32 2.80 -4.89 2.13
N ALA A 33 2.10 -3.94 2.76
CA ALA A 33 1.95 -2.57 2.27
C ALA A 33 3.29 -1.82 2.17
N MET A 34 4.15 -1.93 3.19
CA MET A 34 5.46 -1.27 3.21
C MET A 34 6.42 -1.91 2.19
N ALA A 35 6.45 -3.25 2.13
CA ALA A 35 7.24 -3.97 1.14
C ALA A 35 6.81 -3.64 -0.30
N LEU A 36 5.52 -3.41 -0.54
CA LEU A 36 5.00 -3.07 -1.86
C LEU A 36 5.38 -1.64 -2.28
N GLN A 37 5.44 -0.70 -1.33
CA GLN A 37 5.96 0.64 -1.57
C GLN A 37 7.43 0.62 -1.96
N ASP A 38 8.25 -0.14 -1.21
CA ASP A 38 9.68 -0.30 -1.49
C ASP A 38 9.92 -0.98 -2.85
N ALA A 39 9.18 -2.05 -3.16
CA ALA A 39 9.26 -2.73 -4.44
C ALA A 39 8.86 -1.81 -5.62
N THR A 40 7.86 -0.96 -5.42
CA THR A 40 7.45 0.04 -6.42
C THR A 40 8.56 1.05 -6.67
N ARG A 41 9.17 1.58 -5.61
CA ARG A 41 10.31 2.51 -5.74
C ARG A 41 11.50 1.87 -6.45
N ALA A 42 11.85 0.63 -6.08
CA ALA A 42 12.95 -0.13 -6.66
C ALA A 42 12.78 -0.37 -8.18
N SER A 43 11.54 -0.47 -8.67
CA SER A 43 11.27 -0.74 -10.09
C SER A 43 11.76 0.36 -11.06
N ALA A 44 11.97 1.58 -10.56
CA ALA A 44 12.48 2.69 -11.37
C ALA A 44 13.94 2.47 -11.80
N ASP A 45 14.76 1.92 -10.91
CA ASP A 45 16.20 1.77 -11.11
C ASP A 45 16.61 0.30 -11.34
N HIS A 46 15.82 -0.65 -10.85
CA HIS A 46 16.06 -2.09 -10.92
C HIS A 46 14.72 -2.81 -11.14
N PRO A 47 14.14 -2.72 -12.36
CA PRO A 47 12.93 -3.44 -12.70
C PRO A 47 13.17 -4.95 -12.66
N ALA A 48 12.27 -5.68 -12.01
CA ALA A 48 12.32 -7.14 -12.00
C ALA A 48 12.06 -7.70 -13.40
N VAL A 49 12.95 -8.57 -13.89
CA VAL A 49 12.75 -9.28 -15.15
C VAL A 49 11.73 -10.40 -14.91
N THR A 50 10.51 -10.24 -15.43
CA THR A 50 9.46 -11.26 -15.29
C THR A 50 9.69 -12.40 -16.27
N THR A 51 10.20 -13.53 -15.79
CA THR A 51 10.32 -14.78 -16.54
C THR A 51 9.05 -15.62 -16.39
N GLY A 52 7.94 -15.14 -16.93
CA GLY A 52 6.70 -15.93 -16.91
C GLY A 52 5.57 -15.27 -17.68
N PRO A 53 4.65 -16.06 -18.25
CA PRO A 53 3.41 -15.52 -18.82
C PRO A 53 2.67 -14.75 -17.73
N LEU A 54 2.07 -13.61 -18.10
CA LEU A 54 1.22 -12.83 -17.19
C LEU A 54 0.21 -13.78 -16.50
N PRO A 55 -0.08 -13.57 -15.20
CA PRO A 55 -1.11 -14.35 -14.53
C PRO A 55 -2.38 -14.30 -15.37
N ALA A 56 -2.97 -15.46 -15.64
CA ALA A 56 -4.08 -15.59 -16.58
C ALA A 56 -5.20 -14.61 -16.18
N GLY A 57 -5.31 -13.51 -16.93
CA GLY A 57 -6.36 -12.53 -16.74
C GLY A 57 -7.72 -13.19 -16.89
N ARG A 58 -8.73 -12.63 -16.22
CA ARG A 58 -10.11 -13.14 -16.33
C ARG A 58 -10.53 -13.11 -17.80
N ARG A 59 -10.73 -14.28 -18.40
CA ARG A 59 -11.12 -14.39 -19.82
C ARG A 59 -12.43 -13.63 -20.04
N GLN A 60 -12.44 -12.70 -20.99
CA GLN A 60 -13.66 -12.05 -21.46
C GLN A 60 -14.59 -13.09 -22.08
N LYS A 61 -15.89 -13.02 -21.75
CA LYS A 61 -16.89 -13.88 -22.38
C LYS A 61 -17.12 -13.41 -23.81
N VAL A 62 -16.63 -14.18 -24.78
CA VAL A 62 -16.96 -13.99 -26.19
C VAL A 62 -18.33 -14.62 -26.45
N THR A 63 -19.21 -13.87 -27.10
CA THR A 63 -20.56 -14.32 -27.47
C THR A 63 -20.63 -14.54 -28.98
N THR A 64 -21.15 -15.68 -29.40
CA THR A 64 -21.40 -16.02 -30.81
C THR A 64 -22.81 -15.65 -31.27
N ASN A 65 -23.61 -15.00 -30.41
CA ASN A 65 -24.93 -14.51 -30.80
C ASN A 65 -24.78 -13.34 -31.81
N PRO A 66 -25.32 -13.46 -33.04
CA PRO A 66 -25.19 -12.42 -34.06
C PRO A 66 -25.85 -11.09 -33.67
N LEU A 67 -26.77 -11.07 -32.70
CA LEU A 67 -27.40 -9.85 -32.17
C LEU A 67 -26.45 -8.98 -31.34
N HIS A 68 -25.35 -9.54 -30.84
CA HIS A 68 -24.37 -8.81 -30.04
C HIS A 68 -23.26 -8.18 -30.89
N GLN A 69 -23.35 -8.26 -32.23
CA GLN A 69 -22.37 -7.65 -33.14
C GLN A 69 -22.52 -6.12 -33.12
N LYS A 70 -21.44 -5.42 -32.77
CA LYS A 70 -21.40 -3.95 -32.74
C LYS A 70 -21.04 -3.33 -34.09
N LEU A 71 -20.54 -4.13 -35.03
CA LEU A 71 -20.15 -3.66 -36.36
C LEU A 71 -21.26 -3.94 -37.39
N PRO A 72 -21.47 -3.02 -38.36
CA PRO A 72 -22.35 -3.27 -39.49
C PRO A 72 -21.85 -4.46 -40.30
N ARG A 73 -22.78 -5.24 -40.86
CA ARG A 73 -22.43 -6.36 -41.73
C ARG A 73 -21.95 -5.82 -43.08
N PRO A 74 -20.81 -6.33 -43.62
CA PRO A 74 -20.40 -6.05 -44.99
C PRO A 74 -21.37 -6.67 -46.01
#